data_AF-A0A7W0T219-F1
#
_entry.id   AF-A0A7W0T219-F1
#
_cell.length_a   1.000
_cell.length_b   1.000
_cell.length_c   1.000
_cell.angle_alpha   90.00
_cell.angle_beta   90.00
_cell.angle_gamma   90.00
#
_symmetry.space_group_name_H-M   'P 1'
#
loop_
_entity.id
_entity.type
_entity.pdbx_description
1 polymer ?
#
loop_
_entity_poly.entity_id
_entity_poly.type
_entity_poly.pdbx_seq_one_letter_code
_entity_poly.pdbx_strand_id
1 'polypeptide(L)'
;MKSFRIWHQLRTSMWPIPVLCVLVGVAVSLATVALDTRNLVSVEFIGGPDAAFAILGGIDASMIALTGTVLTMVLVVVQLAMSQFSPRIVRAILHDRPSQYAIGIFVAAFAQAMLAMREIAPTDESAPVPGLSIIVALALVVVSIIALILYINHIGQSLRVAALIESVGNETREVLDKL
;
A
#
# COMPACT_ATOMS: atom_id res chain seq x y z
N MET A 1 -3.13 22.98 24.64
CA MET A 1 -4.09 21.88 24.90
C MET A 1 -4.76 21.27 23.65
N LYS A 2 -4.82 21.96 22.49
CA LYS A 2 -5.39 21.37 21.25
C LYS A 2 -4.48 20.32 20.56
N SER A 3 -3.14 20.47 20.61
CA SER A 3 -2.22 19.53 19.95
C SER A 3 -2.23 18.12 20.56
N PHE A 4 -2.45 18.00 21.88
CA PHE A 4 -2.50 16.70 22.57
C PHE A 4 -3.72 15.86 22.17
N ARG A 5 -4.85 16.52 21.88
CA ARG A 5 -6.09 15.87 21.43
C ARG A 5 -5.98 15.41 19.97
N ILE A 6 -5.33 16.21 19.13
CA ILE A 6 -5.00 15.86 17.74
C ILE A 6 -4.03 14.67 17.72
N TRP A 7 -3.04 14.63 18.60
CA TRP A 7 -2.11 13.51 18.76
C TRP A 7 -2.80 12.21 19.22
N HIS A 8 -3.75 12.31 20.15
CA HIS A 8 -4.51 11.15 20.59
C HIS A 8 -5.50 10.67 19.53
N GLN A 9 -6.11 11.58 18.75
CA GLN A 9 -6.97 11.22 17.62
C GLN A 9 -6.19 10.65 16.43
N LEU A 10 -4.99 11.17 16.15
CA LEU A 10 -4.06 10.61 15.17
C LEU A 10 -3.63 9.19 15.56
N ARG A 11 -3.28 8.91 16.82
CA ARG A 11 -2.95 7.54 17.26
C ARG A 11 -4.14 6.58 17.19
N THR A 12 -5.38 7.09 17.22
CA THR A 12 -6.60 6.27 17.14
C THR A 12 -7.20 6.16 15.73
N SER A 13 -6.64 6.80 14.70
CA SER A 13 -7.14 6.73 13.31
C SER A 13 -6.22 5.89 12.42
N MET A 14 -6.79 5.21 11.41
CA MET A 14 -6.05 4.36 10.45
C MET A 14 -5.10 5.09 9.50
N TRP A 15 -5.22 6.41 9.42
CA TRP A 15 -4.68 7.24 8.35
C TRP A 15 -3.26 7.80 8.54
N PRO A 16 -2.66 7.90 9.76
CA PRO A 16 -1.34 8.52 9.89
C PRO A 16 -0.22 7.69 9.28
N ILE A 17 -0.28 6.35 9.39
CA ILE A 17 0.77 5.48 8.85
C ILE A 17 0.73 5.47 7.31
N PRO A 18 -0.42 5.31 6.63
CA PRO A 18 -0.48 5.45 5.17
C PRO A 18 0.01 6.83 4.72
N VAL A 19 -0.43 7.91 5.37
CA VAL A 19 0.00 9.27 5.03
C VAL A 19 1.51 9.47 5.23
N LEU A 20 2.09 8.91 6.30
CA LEU A 20 3.53 8.97 6.54
C LEU A 20 4.31 8.17 5.48
N CYS A 21 3.84 6.97 5.11
CA CYS A 21 4.44 6.18 4.03
C CYS A 21 4.36 6.91 2.68
N VAL A 22 3.26 7.58 2.39
CA VAL A 22 3.13 8.42 1.19
C VAL A 22 4.13 9.58 1.24
N LEU A 23 4.26 10.28 2.36
CA LEU A 23 5.24 11.35 2.52
C LEU A 23 6.68 10.86 2.33
N VAL A 24 7.01 9.68 2.85
CA VAL A 24 8.32 9.04 2.65
C VAL A 24 8.51 8.63 1.19
N GLY A 25 7.49 8.06 0.54
CA GLY A 25 7.52 7.70 -0.87
C GLY A 25 7.73 8.91 -1.78
N VAL A 26 7.02 10.00 -1.52
CA VAL A 26 7.20 11.27 -2.23
C VAL A 26 8.60 11.84 -1.99
N ALA A 27 9.13 11.77 -0.76
CA ALA A 27 10.49 12.22 -0.47
C ALA A 27 11.54 11.39 -1.22
N VAL A 28 11.38 10.06 -1.27
CA VAL A 28 12.24 9.16 -2.08
C VAL A 28 12.12 9.51 -3.57
N SER A 29 10.92 9.87 -4.03
CA SER A 29 10.70 10.28 -5.41
C SER A 29 11.40 11.57 -5.77
N LEU A 30 11.24 12.60 -4.96
CA LEU A 30 11.93 13.87 -5.15
C LEU A 30 13.46 13.70 -5.09
N ALA A 31 13.96 12.83 -4.20
CA ALA A 31 15.38 12.53 -4.12
C ALA A 31 15.90 11.81 -5.36
N THR A 32 15.15 10.86 -5.90
CA THR A 32 15.56 10.07 -7.08
C THR A 32 15.50 10.91 -8.36
N VAL A 33 14.45 11.71 -8.53
CA VAL A 33 14.33 12.68 -9.63
C VAL A 33 15.47 13.72 -9.58
N ALA A 34 15.78 14.27 -8.41
CA ALA A 34 16.89 15.23 -8.26
C ALA A 34 18.28 14.61 -8.50
N LEU A 35 18.42 13.30 -8.35
CA LEU A 35 19.65 12.56 -8.62
C LEU A 35 19.77 12.14 -10.10
N ASP A 36 18.65 11.99 -10.81
CA ASP A 36 18.62 11.60 -12.22
C ASP A 36 19.27 12.64 -13.14
N THR A 37 19.32 13.91 -12.72
CA THR A 37 20.03 14.99 -13.43
C THR A 37 21.54 14.73 -13.57
N ARG A 38 22.09 13.73 -12.86
CA ARG A 38 23.50 13.32 -12.94
C ARG A 38 23.79 12.23 -13.98
N ASN A 39 22.79 11.77 -14.74
CA ASN A 39 22.92 10.81 -15.84
C ASN A 39 23.67 9.52 -15.43
N LEU A 40 23.33 8.98 -14.25
CA LEU A 40 24.03 7.85 -13.62
C LEU A 40 23.71 6.48 -14.25
N VAL A 41 22.69 6.40 -15.11
CA VAL A 41 22.22 5.16 -15.76
C VAL A 41 22.08 5.39 -17.26
N SER A 42 22.80 4.61 -18.06
CA SER A 42 22.75 4.71 -19.53
C SER A 42 21.39 4.30 -20.09
N VAL A 43 20.89 5.09 -21.06
CA VAL A 43 19.61 4.92 -21.79
C VAL A 43 19.50 3.56 -22.50
N GLU A 44 20.64 2.91 -22.82
CA GLU A 44 20.68 1.59 -23.47
C GLU A 44 19.94 0.47 -22.72
N PHE A 45 19.83 0.55 -21.39
CA PHE A 45 19.25 -0.52 -20.58
C PHE A 45 17.71 -0.47 -20.49
N ILE A 46 17.10 0.68 -20.78
CA ILE A 46 15.67 0.96 -20.55
C ILE A 46 14.91 1.12 -21.86
N GLY A 47 15.62 1.56 -22.91
CA GLY A 47 15.02 1.91 -24.20
C GLY A 47 14.69 3.40 -24.28
N GLY A 48 14.09 3.81 -25.40
CA GLY A 48 13.73 5.20 -25.65
C GLY A 48 12.59 5.73 -24.75
N PRO A 49 12.25 7.03 -24.88
CA PRO A 49 11.21 7.70 -24.08
C PRO A 49 9.85 6.98 -24.07
N ASP A 50 9.43 6.43 -25.21
CA ASP A 50 8.16 5.69 -25.33
C ASP A 50 8.13 4.42 -24.48
N ALA A 51 9.25 3.68 -24.44
CA ALA A 51 9.36 2.47 -23.63
C ALA A 51 9.32 2.81 -22.14
N ALA A 52 10.02 3.87 -21.73
CA ALA A 52 9.98 4.37 -20.37
C ALA A 52 8.56 4.79 -19.95
N PHE A 53 7.86 5.54 -20.81
CA PHE A 53 6.48 5.95 -20.53
C PHE A 53 5.53 4.74 -20.44
N ALA A 54 5.68 3.75 -21.32
CA ALA A 54 4.89 2.52 -21.28
C ALA A 54 5.13 1.70 -20.00
N ILE A 55 6.39 1.55 -19.57
CA ILE A 55 6.75 0.85 -18.33
C ILE A 55 6.15 1.57 -17.13
N LEU A 56 6.43 2.87 -16.99
CA LEU A 56 5.89 3.66 -15.89
C LEU A 56 4.36 3.66 -15.90
N GLY A 57 3.74 3.65 -17.09
CA GLY A 57 2.28 3.59 -17.26
C GLY A 57 1.67 2.30 -16.76
N GLY A 58 2.32 1.17 -17.07
CA GLY A 58 1.95 -0.13 -16.53
C GLY A 58 2.08 -0.19 -15.00
N ILE A 59 3.14 0.41 -14.44
CA ILE A 59 3.34 0.50 -12.99
C ILE A 59 2.23 1.35 -12.35
N ASP A 60 1.96 2.52 -12.90
CA ASP A 60 0.95 3.45 -12.42
C ASP A 60 -0.44 2.79 -12.31
N ALA A 61 -0.90 2.20 -13.42
CA ALA A 61 -2.20 1.53 -13.49
C ALA A 61 -2.29 0.32 -12.54
N SER A 62 -1.22 -0.47 -12.43
CA SER A 62 -1.20 -1.65 -11.56
C SER A 62 -1.20 -1.28 -10.08
N MET A 63 -0.51 -0.22 -9.66
CA MET A 63 -0.50 0.22 -8.26
C MET A 63 -1.85 0.76 -7.79
N ILE A 64 -2.60 1.47 -8.65
CA ILE A 64 -3.99 1.85 -8.36
C ILE A 64 -4.84 0.61 -8.14
N ALA A 65 -4.75 -0.38 -9.03
CA ALA A 65 -5.53 -1.61 -8.94
C ALA A 65 -5.24 -2.40 -7.66
N LEU A 66 -3.96 -2.53 -7.28
CA LEU A 66 -3.55 -3.18 -6.03
C LEU A 66 -4.06 -2.43 -4.80
N THR A 67 -4.01 -1.10 -4.80
CA THR A 67 -4.54 -0.27 -3.72
C THR A 67 -6.04 -0.47 -3.54
N GLY A 68 -6.80 -0.47 -4.65
CA GLY A 68 -8.24 -0.75 -4.64
C GLY A 68 -8.55 -2.16 -4.15
N THR A 69 -7.72 -3.14 -4.49
CA THR A 69 -7.86 -4.54 -4.06
C THR A 69 -7.68 -4.66 -2.55
N VAL A 70 -6.64 -4.03 -1.98
CA VAL A 70 -6.40 -4.01 -0.54
C VAL A 70 -7.53 -3.30 0.21
N LEU A 71 -8.00 -2.15 -0.29
CA LEU A 71 -9.13 -1.44 0.30
C LEU A 71 -10.39 -2.30 0.31
N THR A 72 -10.68 -2.98 -0.80
CA THR A 72 -11.82 -3.92 -0.90
C THR A 72 -11.69 -5.05 0.12
N MET A 73 -10.49 -5.62 0.27
CA MET A 73 -10.23 -6.67 1.26
C MET A 73 -10.45 -6.18 2.70
N VAL A 74 -9.98 -4.97 3.04
CA VAL A 74 -10.26 -4.34 4.35
C VAL A 74 -11.77 -4.23 4.56
N LEU A 75 -12.51 -3.73 3.57
CA LEU A 75 -13.96 -3.58 3.65
C LEU A 75 -14.66 -4.93 3.87
N VAL A 76 -14.26 -5.98 3.14
CA VAL A 76 -14.81 -7.33 3.31
C VAL A 76 -14.56 -7.87 4.72
N VAL A 77 -13.34 -7.71 5.24
CA VAL A 77 -13.00 -8.15 6.60
C VAL A 77 -13.81 -7.37 7.65
N VAL A 78 -14.00 -6.07 7.47
CA VAL A 78 -14.84 -5.25 8.34
C VAL A 78 -16.30 -5.70 8.29
N GLN A 79 -16.83 -6.01 7.10
CA GLN A 79 -18.20 -6.52 6.95
C GLN A 79 -18.39 -7.86 7.67
N LEU A 80 -17.48 -8.81 7.50
CA LEU A 80 -17.50 -10.11 8.20
C LEU A 80 -17.42 -9.93 9.73
N ALA A 81 -16.61 -8.99 10.20
CA ALA A 81 -16.50 -8.70 11.61
C ALA A 81 -17.79 -8.10 12.20
N MET A 82 -18.49 -7.26 11.44
CA MET A 82 -19.78 -6.70 11.84
C MET A 82 -20.90 -7.74 11.84
N SER A 83 -20.84 -8.76 10.97
CA SER A 83 -21.87 -9.81 10.90
C SER A 83 -21.67 -10.94 11.93
N GLN A 84 -20.42 -11.29 12.25
CA GLN A 84 -20.09 -12.44 13.11
C GLN A 84 -19.67 -12.03 14.54
N PHE A 85 -19.24 -10.78 14.80
CA PHE A 85 -18.61 -10.40 16.07
C PHE A 85 -19.16 -9.12 16.72
N SER A 86 -19.02 -9.03 18.05
CA SER A 86 -19.40 -7.87 18.88
C SER A 86 -18.66 -6.58 18.44
N PRO A 87 -19.27 -5.37 18.58
CA PRO A 87 -18.71 -4.07 18.14
C PRO A 87 -17.29 -3.69 18.61
N ARG A 88 -16.70 -4.46 19.53
CA ARG A 88 -15.32 -4.27 20.01
C ARG A 88 -14.25 -4.81 19.06
N ILE A 89 -14.52 -5.86 18.28
CA ILE A 89 -13.53 -6.49 17.37
C ILE A 89 -13.31 -5.63 16.11
N VAL A 90 -14.36 -4.93 15.67
CA VAL A 90 -14.34 -4.02 14.52
C VAL A 90 -13.28 -2.91 14.69
N ARG A 91 -13.11 -2.40 15.92
CA ARG A 91 -12.08 -1.39 16.23
C ARG A 91 -10.65 -1.91 16.12
N ALA A 92 -10.42 -3.21 16.37
CA ALA A 92 -9.09 -3.80 16.26
C ALA A 92 -8.67 -4.02 14.80
N ILE A 93 -9.62 -4.40 13.93
CA ILE A 93 -9.40 -4.54 12.48
C ILE A 93 -9.15 -3.17 11.84
N LEU A 94 -9.85 -2.15 12.31
CA LEU A 94 -9.58 -0.75 11.98
C LEU A 94 -8.26 -0.23 12.57
N HIS A 95 -7.36 -1.07 13.09
CA HIS A 95 -6.01 -0.64 13.50
C HIS A 95 -4.90 -1.49 12.90
N ASP A 96 -5.24 -2.34 11.92
CA ASP A 96 -4.31 -3.31 11.36
C ASP A 96 -3.18 -2.59 10.61
N ARG A 97 -1.95 -2.76 11.10
CA ARG A 97 -0.76 -2.10 10.56
C ARG A 97 -0.29 -2.68 9.22
N PRO A 98 -0.38 -4.01 8.99
CA PRO A 98 -0.07 -4.60 7.69
C PRO A 98 -0.86 -3.98 6.53
N SER A 99 -2.17 -3.74 6.67
CA SER A 99 -2.95 -3.05 5.62
C SER A 99 -2.42 -1.65 5.34
N GLN A 100 -2.04 -0.92 6.39
CA GLN A 100 -1.55 0.45 6.28
C GLN A 100 -0.19 0.51 5.59
N TYR A 101 0.71 -0.45 5.85
CA TYR A 101 1.98 -0.57 5.15
C TYR A 101 1.79 -0.95 3.67
N ALA A 102 0.90 -1.91 3.37
CA ALA A 102 0.61 -2.31 1.99
C ALA A 102 0.08 -1.12 1.16
N ILE A 103 -0.93 -0.42 1.68
CA ILE A 103 -1.48 0.79 1.03
C ILE A 103 -0.39 1.86 0.87
N GLY A 104 0.40 2.12 1.91
CA GLY A 104 1.46 3.12 1.88
C GLY A 104 2.51 2.84 0.80
N ILE A 105 2.96 1.59 0.66
CA ILE A 105 3.95 1.18 -0.33
C ILE A 105 3.37 1.29 -1.75
N PHE A 106 2.12 0.90 -1.98
CA PHE A 106 1.52 0.94 -3.32
C PHE A 106 1.31 2.37 -3.79
N VAL A 107 0.83 3.25 -2.90
CA VAL A 107 0.65 4.67 -3.21
C VAL A 107 2.00 5.36 -3.40
N ALA A 108 3.05 4.95 -2.67
CA ALA A 108 4.41 5.44 -2.90
C ALA A 108 4.95 5.03 -4.29
N ALA A 109 4.75 3.77 -4.70
CA ALA A 109 5.14 3.28 -6.02
C ALA A 109 4.37 3.98 -7.14
N PHE A 110 3.07 4.23 -6.93
CA PHE A 110 2.24 5.05 -7.82
C PHE A 110 2.80 6.48 -7.97
N ALA A 111 3.04 7.16 -6.84
CA ALA A 111 3.57 8.52 -6.86
C ALA A 111 4.96 8.59 -7.54
N GLN A 112 5.82 7.59 -7.32
CA GLN A 112 7.09 7.46 -8.02
C GLN A 112 6.91 7.40 -9.53
N ALA A 113 5.99 6.55 -10.01
CA ALA A 113 5.75 6.38 -11.43
C ALA A 113 5.18 7.65 -12.08
N MET A 114 4.20 8.30 -11.45
CA MET A 114 3.65 9.58 -11.90
C MET A 114 4.71 10.69 -11.97
N LEU A 115 5.55 10.82 -10.94
CA LEU A 115 6.58 11.86 -10.89
C LEU A 115 7.68 11.60 -11.91
N ALA A 116 8.06 10.34 -12.12
CA ALA A 116 9.03 9.96 -13.15
C ALA A 116 8.49 10.22 -14.57
N MET A 117 7.20 10.00 -14.85
CA MET A 117 6.60 10.35 -16.14
C MET A 117 6.63 11.85 -16.42
N ARG A 118 6.49 12.69 -15.39
CA ARG A 118 6.49 14.15 -15.54
C ARG A 118 7.83 14.67 -16.11
N GLU A 119 8.92 13.98 -15.82
CA GLU A 119 10.26 14.31 -16.34
C GLU A 119 10.40 13.96 -17.83
N ILE A 120 9.59 13.02 -18.33
CA ILE A 120 9.61 12.62 -19.75
C ILE A 120 8.80 13.64 -20.54
N ALA A 121 9.48 14.48 -21.33
CA ALA A 121 8.82 15.40 -22.24
C ALA A 121 8.25 14.61 -23.44
N PRO A 122 6.92 14.58 -23.66
CA PRO A 122 6.30 13.74 -24.69
C PRO A 122 6.56 14.21 -26.13
N THR A 123 7.28 15.32 -26.33
CA THR A 123 7.42 15.98 -27.64
C THR A 123 8.86 16.08 -28.13
N ASP A 124 9.83 15.58 -27.36
CA ASP A 124 11.24 15.67 -27.68
C ASP A 124 11.92 14.30 -27.55
N GLU A 125 12.20 13.66 -28.69
CA GLU A 125 12.91 12.37 -28.73
C GLU A 125 14.34 12.44 -28.15
N SER A 126 14.89 13.66 -28.02
CA SER A 126 16.20 13.90 -27.41
C SER A 126 16.14 14.17 -25.90
N ALA A 127 14.93 14.15 -25.31
CA ALA A 127 14.77 14.35 -23.88
C ALA A 127 15.49 13.23 -23.09
N PRO A 128 16.28 13.58 -22.06
CA PRO A 128 16.96 12.60 -21.23
C PRO A 128 15.93 11.71 -20.51
N VAL A 129 16.08 10.39 -20.68
CA VAL A 129 15.21 9.42 -20.02
C VAL A 129 15.67 9.24 -18.56
N PRO A 130 14.76 9.40 -17.56
CA PRO A 130 15.09 9.30 -16.14
C PRO A 130 15.32 7.83 -15.72
N GLY A 131 16.52 7.32 -16.02
CA GLY A 131 16.81 5.89 -15.90
C GLY A 131 16.85 5.39 -14.47
N LEU A 132 17.35 6.20 -13.54
CA LEU A 132 17.39 5.84 -12.12
C LEU A 132 15.98 5.78 -11.53
N SER A 133 15.11 6.72 -11.91
CA SER A 133 13.72 6.74 -11.45
C SER A 133 12.95 5.50 -11.87
N ILE A 134 13.21 4.98 -13.08
CA ILE A 134 12.58 3.75 -13.61
C ILE A 134 13.04 2.50 -12.86
N ILE A 135 14.35 2.38 -12.59
CA ILE A 135 14.88 1.25 -11.79
C ILE A 135 14.28 1.27 -10.38
N VAL A 136 14.17 2.45 -9.77
CA VAL A 136 13.55 2.60 -8.45
C VAL A 136 12.06 2.25 -8.48
N ALA A 137 11.33 2.65 -9.53
CA ALA A 137 9.93 2.27 -9.71
C ALA A 137 9.78 0.74 -9.84
N LEU A 138 10.64 0.08 -10.63
CA LEU A 138 10.68 -1.38 -10.74
C LEU A 138 10.99 -2.07 -9.40
N ALA A 139 11.96 -1.54 -8.64
CA ALA A 139 12.27 -2.06 -7.31
C ALA A 139 11.07 -1.91 -6.36
N LEU A 140 10.38 -0.77 -6.40
CA LEU A 140 9.16 -0.54 -5.62
C LEU A 140 8.05 -1.50 -6.00
N VAL A 141 7.89 -1.87 -7.28
CA VAL A 141 6.93 -2.89 -7.70
C VAL A 141 7.22 -4.24 -7.06
N VAL A 142 8.49 -4.67 -7.02
CA VAL A 142 8.88 -5.92 -6.36
C VAL A 142 8.55 -5.88 -4.87
N VAL A 143 8.85 -4.76 -4.20
CA VAL A 143 8.49 -4.54 -2.79
C VAL A 143 6.97 -4.56 -2.60
N SER A 144 6.20 -3.96 -3.51
CA SER A 144 4.73 -3.98 -3.49
C SER A 144 4.19 -5.42 -3.59
N ILE A 145 4.74 -6.26 -4.47
CA ILE A 145 4.31 -7.66 -4.60
C ILE A 145 4.58 -8.42 -3.29
N ILE A 146 5.76 -8.26 -2.70
CA ILE A 146 6.09 -8.89 -1.41
C ILE A 146 5.13 -8.42 -0.31
N ALA A 147 4.89 -7.12 -0.22
CA ALA A 147 3.95 -6.55 0.74
C ALA A 147 2.53 -7.09 0.56
N LEU A 148 2.07 -7.26 -0.69
CA LEU A 148 0.77 -7.86 -0.99
C LEU A 148 0.67 -9.30 -0.50
N ILE A 149 1.67 -10.13 -0.78
CA ILE A 149 1.70 -11.54 -0.38
C ILE A 149 1.66 -11.65 1.15
N LEU A 150 2.49 -10.85 1.85
CA LEU A 150 2.51 -10.81 3.31
C LEU A 150 1.16 -10.35 3.89
N TYR A 151 0.54 -9.36 3.27
CA TYR A 151 -0.76 -8.84 3.66
C TYR A 151 -1.88 -9.89 3.51
N ILE A 152 -1.93 -10.59 2.37
CA ILE A 152 -2.91 -11.65 2.14
C ILE A 152 -2.76 -12.76 3.18
N ASN A 153 -1.52 -13.19 3.46
CA ASN A 153 -1.26 -14.21 4.48
C ASN A 153 -1.73 -13.76 5.87
N HIS A 154 -1.46 -12.50 6.24
CA HIS A 154 -1.88 -11.93 7.53
C HIS A 154 -3.41 -11.90 7.69
N ILE A 155 -4.14 -11.47 6.66
CA ILE A 155 -5.61 -11.47 6.72
C ILE A 155 -6.17 -12.88 6.74
N GLY A 156 -5.62 -13.81 5.95
CA GLY A 156 -6.04 -15.20 5.96
C GLY A 156 -5.91 -15.85 7.34
N GLN A 157 -4.80 -15.60 8.04
CA GLN A 157 -4.60 -16.07 9.41
C GLN A 157 -5.57 -15.42 10.39
N SER A 158 -5.78 -14.11 10.27
CA SER A 158 -6.69 -13.35 11.14
C SER A 158 -8.14 -13.85 11.04
N LEU A 159 -8.61 -14.13 9.82
CA LEU A 159 -9.94 -14.69 9.59
C LEU A 159 -10.07 -16.12 10.16
N ARG A 160 -9.04 -16.96 10.00
CA ARG A 160 -9.06 -18.34 10.51
C ARG A 160 -9.12 -18.38 12.04
N VAL A 161 -8.37 -17.51 12.71
CA VAL A 161 -8.39 -17.40 14.18
C VAL A 161 -9.77 -16.91 14.66
N ALA A 162 -10.35 -15.92 13.99
CA ALA A 162 -11.69 -15.45 14.32
C ALA A 162 -12.73 -16.57 14.24
N ALA A 163 -12.74 -17.35 13.14
CA ALA A 163 -13.65 -18.48 12.96
C ALA A 163 -13.47 -19.57 14.04
N LEU A 164 -12.23 -19.86 14.45
CA LEU A 164 -11.93 -20.81 15.52
C LEU A 164 -12.48 -20.36 16.88
N ILE A 165 -12.30 -19.08 17.23
CA ILE A 165 -12.81 -18.52 18.48
C ILE A 165 -14.34 -18.57 18.53
N GLU A 166 -14.99 -18.27 17.41
CA GLU A 166 -16.46 -18.35 17.30
C GLU A 166 -16.97 -19.78 17.48
N SER A 167 -16.30 -20.76 16.86
CA SER A 167 -16.62 -22.18 17.01
C SER A 167 -16.53 -22.64 18.46
N VAL A 168 -15.42 -22.35 19.15
CA VAL A 168 -15.22 -22.72 20.55
C VAL A 168 -16.20 -21.98 21.48
N GLY A 169 -16.50 -20.71 21.17
CA GLY A 169 -17.49 -19.92 21.90
C GLY A 169 -18.91 -20.50 21.82
N ASN A 170 -19.31 -20.97 20.63
CA ASN A 170 -20.60 -21.63 20.44
C ASN A 170 -20.65 -22.98 21.17
N GLU A 171 -19.60 -23.80 21.08
CA GLU A 171 -19.51 -25.08 21.78
C GLU A 171 -19.60 -24.90 23.30
N THR A 172 -18.92 -23.89 23.84
CA THR A 172 -18.97 -23.57 25.28
C THR A 172 -20.36 -23.14 25.74
N ARG A 173 -21.07 -22.33 24.93
CA ARG A 173 -22.46 -21.94 25.21
C ARG A 173 -23.40 -23.13 25.19
N GLU A 174 -23.23 -24.04 24.24
CA GLU A 174 -24.07 -25.22 24.11
C GLU A 174 -23.91 -26.18 25.30
N VAL A 175 -22.71 -26.25 25.89
CA VAL A 175 -22.46 -26.99 27.14
C VAL A 175 -23.11 -26.30 28.34
N LEU A 176 -23.10 -24.97 28.40
CA LEU A 176 -23.71 -24.19 29.47
C LEU A 176 -25.25 -24.26 29.45
N ASP A 177 -25.87 -24.26 28.27
CA ASP A 177 -27.34 -24.37 28.12
C ASP A 177 -27.87 -25.77 28.45
N LYS A 178 -26.99 -26.78 28.53
CA LYS A 178 -27.33 -28.16 28.92
C LYS A 178 -27.21 -28.42 30.43
N LEU A 179 -26.75 -27.44 31.22
CA LEU A 179 -26.65 -27.47 32.69
C LEU A 179 -27.84 -26.77 33.35
#